data_AF-A0A8J5RKA6-F1
#
_entry.id   AF-A0A8J5RKA6-F1
#
_cell.length_a   1.000
_cell.length_b   1.000
_cell.length_c   1.000
_cell.angle_alpha   90.00
_cell.angle_beta   90.00
_cell.angle_gamma   90.00
#
_symmetry.space_group_name_H-M   'P 1'
#
loop_
_entity.id
_entity.type
_entity.pdbx_description
1 polymer ?
#
loop_
_entity_poly.entity_id
_entity_poly.type
_entity_poly.pdbx_seq_one_letter_code
_entity_poly.pdbx_strand_id
1 'polypeptide(L)'
;MAAALTNQLHALVNNMFATGLLDEQFQQLQMLQDSSAPDFVSEVVTLFCDDGERIIGELARQLDQPNVDFDRVDSFAHQLKGSSASVGAQQVKNTCIQFREFCQQRSRDG
;
A
#
# COMPACT_ATOMS: atom_id res chain seq x y z
N MET A 1 -15.59 27.05 -8.33
CA MET A 1 -14.91 26.31 -7.25
C MET A 1 -14.84 24.82 -7.52
N ALA A 2 -15.96 24.11 -7.77
CA ALA A 2 -15.93 22.66 -8.03
C ALA A 2 -14.97 22.22 -9.16
N ALA A 3 -14.99 22.90 -10.32
CA ALA A 3 -14.08 22.59 -11.43
C ALA A 3 -12.58 22.74 -11.10
N ALA A 4 -12.23 23.69 -10.22
CA ALA A 4 -10.85 23.88 -9.79
C ALA A 4 -10.37 22.72 -8.91
N LEU A 5 -11.25 22.25 -8.00
CA LEU A 5 -10.96 21.11 -7.12
C LEU A 5 -10.81 19.80 -7.93
N THR A 6 -11.70 19.56 -8.90
CA THR A 6 -11.60 18.42 -9.80
C THR A 6 -10.28 18.43 -10.59
N ASN A 7 -9.87 19.58 -11.12
CA ASN A 7 -8.61 19.70 -11.84
C ASN A 7 -7.39 19.45 -10.94
N GLN A 8 -7.42 19.93 -9.69
CA GLN A 8 -6.36 19.66 -8.71
C GLN A 8 -6.26 18.17 -8.38
N LEU A 9 -7.39 17.49 -8.18
CA LEU A 9 -7.42 16.05 -7.92
C LEU A 9 -6.85 15.26 -9.10
N HIS A 10 -7.25 15.57 -10.33
CA HIS A 10 -6.72 14.91 -11.52
C HIS A 10 -5.20 15.14 -11.66
N ALA A 11 -4.73 16.37 -11.43
CA ALA A 11 -3.30 16.67 -11.48
C ALA A 11 -2.51 15.89 -10.41
N LEU A 12 -3.04 15.78 -9.20
CA LEU A 12 -2.43 15.00 -8.12
C LEU A 12 -2.33 13.52 -8.50
N VAL A 13 -3.43 12.90 -8.92
CA VAL A 13 -3.46 11.47 -9.28
C VAL A 13 -2.53 11.19 -10.47
N ASN A 14 -2.55 12.04 -11.50
CA ASN A 14 -1.65 11.91 -12.64
C ASN A 14 -0.17 11.99 -12.23
N ASN A 15 0.16 12.89 -11.31
CA ASN A 15 1.51 12.98 -10.76
C ASN A 15 1.89 11.69 -10.00
N MET A 16 0.98 11.12 -9.21
CA MET A 16 1.23 9.86 -8.50
C MET A 16 1.52 8.70 -9.45
N PHE A 17 0.82 8.59 -10.58
CA PHE A 17 1.15 7.65 -11.65
C PHE A 17 2.51 7.94 -12.28
N ALA A 18 2.79 9.21 -12.62
CA ALA A 18 4.04 9.61 -13.26
C ALA A 18 5.29 9.34 -12.39
N THR A 19 5.15 9.44 -11.07
CA THR A 19 6.21 9.12 -10.10
C THR A 19 6.25 7.63 -9.72
N GLY A 20 5.37 6.80 -10.29
CA GLY A 20 5.28 5.36 -10.01
C GLY A 20 4.76 5.02 -8.61
N LEU A 21 4.04 5.94 -7.95
CA LEU A 21 3.37 5.64 -6.67
C LEU A 21 2.16 4.73 -6.89
N LEU A 22 1.44 4.94 -7.99
CA LEU A 22 0.26 4.19 -8.38
C LEU A 22 0.49 3.41 -9.68
N ASP A 23 -0.06 2.21 -9.77
CA ASP A 23 -0.09 1.38 -10.98
C ASP A 23 -1.52 1.15 -11.49
N GLU A 24 -1.64 0.37 -12.58
CA GLU A 24 -2.90 0.10 -13.28
C GLU A 24 -4.03 -0.43 -12.38
N GLN A 25 -3.72 -1.04 -11.23
CA GLN A 25 -4.74 -1.51 -10.30
C GLN A 25 -5.52 -0.34 -9.69
N PHE A 26 -4.88 0.80 -9.43
CA PHE A 26 -5.60 1.98 -8.94
C PHE A 26 -6.56 2.51 -10.00
N GLN A 27 -6.18 2.47 -11.27
CA GLN A 27 -7.07 2.85 -12.38
C GLN A 27 -8.29 1.92 -12.45
N GLN A 28 -8.11 0.62 -12.22
CA GLN A 28 -9.23 -0.33 -12.15
C GLN A 28 -10.18 0.00 -10.99
N LEU A 29 -9.67 0.40 -9.82
CA LEU A 29 -10.51 0.85 -8.71
C LEU A 29 -11.33 2.10 -9.09
N GLN A 30 -10.73 3.06 -9.79
CA GLN A 30 -11.45 4.23 -10.27
C GLN A 30 -12.56 3.88 -11.27
N MET A 31 -12.39 2.83 -12.09
CA MET A 31 -13.42 2.36 -13.02
C MET A 31 -14.61 1.68 -12.33
N LEU A 32 -14.43 1.18 -11.10
CA LEU A 32 -15.49 0.55 -10.31
C LEU A 32 -16.35 1.58 -9.55
N GLN A 33 -15.86 2.82 -9.40
CA GLN A 33 -16.62 3.89 -8.78
C GLN A 33 -17.66 4.45 -9.74
N ASP A 34 -18.92 4.45 -9.33
CA ASP A 34 -20.05 4.96 -10.11
C ASP A 34 -21.05 5.75 -9.24
N SER A 35 -22.21 6.10 -9.79
CA SER A 35 -23.24 6.85 -9.07
C SER A 35 -23.93 6.06 -7.96
N SER A 36 -23.81 4.73 -7.94
CA SER A 36 -24.34 3.86 -6.88
C SER A 36 -23.36 3.68 -5.71
N ALA A 37 -22.06 3.84 -5.96
CA ALA A 37 -21.00 3.77 -4.96
C ALA A 37 -20.01 4.94 -5.11
N PRO A 38 -20.43 6.20 -4.86
CA PRO A 38 -19.62 7.39 -5.13
C PRO A 38 -18.35 7.49 -4.27
N ASP A 39 -18.33 6.84 -3.11
CA ASP A 39 -17.22 6.90 -2.15
C ASP A 39 -16.28 5.70 -2.23
N PHE A 40 -16.52 4.76 -3.14
CA PHE A 40 -15.81 3.46 -3.23
C PHE A 40 -14.28 3.59 -3.17
N VAL A 41 -13.67 4.44 -4.00
CA VAL A 41 -12.20 4.58 -4.00
C VAL A 41 -11.72 5.14 -2.66
N SER A 42 -12.44 6.11 -2.08
CA SER A 42 -12.05 6.70 -0.80
C SER A 42 -12.16 5.71 0.35
N GLU A 43 -13.17 4.85 0.36
CA GLU A 43 -13.35 3.79 1.35
C GLU A 43 -12.24 2.74 1.24
N VAL A 44 -11.92 2.30 0.01
CA VAL A 44 -10.85 1.32 -0.24
C VAL A 44 -9.48 1.88 0.16
N VAL A 45 -9.20 3.14 -0.17
CA VAL A 45 -7.94 3.80 0.24
C VAL A 45 -7.87 3.96 1.75
N THR A 46 -8.97 4.32 2.41
CA THR A 46 -9.03 4.45 3.88
C THR A 46 -8.74 3.12 4.55
N LEU A 47 -9.39 2.04 4.09
CA LEU A 47 -9.15 0.70 4.61
C LEU A 47 -7.69 0.25 4.42
N PHE A 48 -7.09 0.56 3.27
CA PHE A 48 -5.67 0.30 3.04
C PHE A 48 -4.77 1.07 4.02
N CYS A 49 -5.07 2.35 4.29
CA CYS A 49 -4.30 3.14 5.25
C CYS A 49 -4.39 2.55 6.66
N ASP A 50 -5.59 2.20 7.12
CA ASP A 50 -5.82 1.61 8.45
C ASP A 50 -5.09 0.26 8.61
N ASP A 51 -5.21 -0.61 7.60
CA ASP A 51 -4.49 -1.90 7.60
C ASP A 51 -2.98 -1.70 7.50
N GLY A 52 -2.53 -0.75 6.69
CA GLY A 52 -1.12 -0.41 6.51
C GLY A 52 -0.48 0.04 7.81
N GLU A 53 -1.11 0.96 8.54
CA GLU A 53 -0.64 1.45 9.84
C GLU A 53 -0.50 0.29 10.84
N ARG A 54 -1.54 -0.55 10.95
CA ARG A 54 -1.52 -1.72 11.83
C ARG A 54 -0.39 -2.69 11.48
N ILE A 55 -0.21 -3.01 10.20
CA ILE A 55 0.81 -3.98 9.77
C ILE A 55 2.23 -3.42 9.98
N ILE A 56 2.46 -2.15 9.64
CA ILE A 56 3.75 -1.50 9.87
C ILE A 56 4.08 -1.46 11.37
N GLY A 57 3.09 -1.20 12.23
CA GLY A 57 3.25 -1.26 13.68
C GLY A 57 3.67 -2.65 14.18
N GLU A 58 3.04 -3.72 13.68
CA GLU A 58 3.44 -5.09 14.03
C GLU A 58 4.84 -5.44 13.50
N LEU A 59 5.18 -5.04 12.27
CA LEU A 59 6.52 -5.24 11.71
C LEU A 59 7.59 -4.59 12.59
N ALA A 60 7.39 -3.32 12.96
CA ALA A 60 8.30 -2.59 13.84
C ALA A 60 8.46 -3.30 15.19
N ARG A 61 7.34 -3.74 15.80
CA ARG A 61 7.35 -4.47 17.07
C ARG A 61 8.09 -5.81 17.00
N GLN A 62 7.98 -6.53 15.89
CA GLN A 62 8.71 -7.80 15.69
C GLN A 62 10.21 -7.57 15.52
N LEU A 63 10.59 -6.53 14.76
CA LEU A 63 12.00 -6.22 14.49
C LEU A 63 12.74 -5.69 15.71
N ASP A 64 12.04 -5.06 16.66
CA ASP A 64 12.60 -4.55 17.91
C ASP A 64 12.89 -5.66 18.95
N GLN A 65 12.42 -6.90 18.70
CA GLN A 65 12.70 -8.02 19.60
C GLN A 65 14.20 -8.41 19.57
N PRO A 66 14.78 -8.84 20.71
CA PRO A 66 16.15 -9.34 20.74
C PRO A 66 16.38 -10.50 19.76
N ASN A 67 15.42 -11.43 19.70
CA ASN A 67 15.38 -12.52 18.73
C ASN A 67 14.21 -12.29 17.78
N VAL A 68 14.50 -11.99 16.51
CA VAL A 68 13.48 -11.71 15.50
C VAL A 68 12.89 -13.00 14.97
N ASP A 69 11.56 -13.08 15.00
CA ASP A 69 10.79 -14.11 14.32
C ASP A 69 10.59 -13.73 12.85
N PHE A 70 11.54 -14.13 12.00
CA PHE A 70 11.50 -13.80 10.57
C PHE A 70 10.33 -14.43 9.82
N ASP A 71 9.77 -15.54 10.31
CA ASP A 71 8.61 -16.17 9.67
C ASP A 71 7.35 -15.32 9.91
N ARG A 72 7.25 -14.74 11.11
CA ARG A 72 6.18 -13.77 11.43
C ARG A 72 6.38 -12.43 10.71
N VAL A 73 7.62 -11.95 10.58
CA VAL A 73 7.91 -10.74 9.78
C VAL A 73 7.56 -10.96 8.31
N ASP A 74 7.94 -12.11 7.71
CA ASP A 74 7.58 -12.44 6.32
C ASP A 74 6.06 -12.47 6.13
N SER A 75 5.33 -13.02 7.10
CA SER A 75 3.86 -13.09 7.06
C SER A 75 3.22 -11.69 7.01
N PHE A 76 3.70 -10.76 7.83
CA PHE A 76 3.22 -9.37 7.81
C PHE A 76 3.62 -8.64 6.53
N ALA A 77 4.87 -8.81 6.06
CA ALA A 77 5.32 -8.24 4.79
C ALA A 77 4.52 -8.79 3.60
N HIS A 78 4.13 -10.06 3.63
CA HIS A 78 3.26 -10.68 2.65
C HIS A 78 1.84 -10.08 2.68
N GLN A 79 1.27 -9.87 3.87
CA GLN A 79 -0.02 -9.22 4.03
C GLN A 79 0.01 -7.79 3.46
N LEU A 80 1.04 -7.00 3.80
CA LEU A 80 1.20 -5.64 3.30
C LEU A 80 1.40 -5.60 1.79
N LYS A 81 2.17 -6.56 1.23
CA LYS A 81 2.30 -6.74 -0.23
C LYS A 81 0.94 -6.92 -0.88
N GLY A 82 0.12 -7.84 -0.36
CA GLY A 82 -1.21 -8.14 -0.91
C GLY A 82 -2.14 -6.94 -0.84
N SER A 83 -2.20 -6.29 0.32
CA SER A 83 -3.01 -5.08 0.53
C SER A 83 -2.57 -3.95 -0.42
N SER A 84 -1.27 -3.67 -0.50
CA SER A 84 -0.71 -2.66 -1.42
C SER A 84 -0.99 -2.98 -2.89
N ALA A 85 -0.88 -4.26 -3.27
CA ALA A 85 -1.20 -4.69 -4.61
C ALA A 85 -2.68 -4.45 -4.94
N SER A 86 -3.61 -4.70 -4.01
CA SER A 86 -5.05 -4.54 -4.24
C SER A 86 -5.49 -3.09 -4.49
N VAL A 87 -4.73 -2.11 -4.00
CA VAL A 87 -4.99 -0.68 -4.21
C VAL A 87 -4.08 -0.02 -5.24
N GLY A 88 -3.17 -0.77 -5.85
CA GLY A 88 -2.20 -0.26 -6.81
C GLY A 88 -1.10 0.60 -6.20
N ALA A 89 -0.82 0.49 -4.90
CA ALA A 89 0.31 1.16 -4.23
C ALA A 89 1.65 0.49 -4.62
N GLN A 90 2.14 0.82 -5.81
CA GLN A 90 3.20 0.08 -6.50
C GLN A 90 4.52 0.05 -5.73
N GLN A 91 4.97 1.19 -5.21
CA GLN A 91 6.23 1.26 -4.47
C GLN A 91 6.18 0.43 -3.20
N VAL A 92 5.09 0.54 -2.42
CA VAL A 92 4.92 -0.24 -1.18
C VAL A 92 4.93 -1.74 -1.48
N LYS A 93 4.20 -2.17 -2.53
CA LYS A 93 4.21 -3.55 -3.02
C LYS A 93 5.64 -4.02 -3.34
N ASN A 94 6.41 -3.22 -4.07
CA ASN A 94 7.77 -3.57 -4.48
C ASN A 94 8.75 -3.63 -3.30
N THR A 95 8.65 -2.68 -2.37
CA THR A 95 9.42 -2.71 -1.12
C THR A 95 9.09 -3.96 -0.30
N CYS A 96 7.82 -4.37 -0.23
CA CYS A 96 7.44 -5.61 0.45
C CYS A 96 8.03 -6.85 -0.24
N ILE A 97 8.19 -6.85 -1.57
CA ILE A 97 8.86 -7.96 -2.27
C ILE A 97 10.32 -8.08 -1.80
N GLN A 98 11.07 -6.97 -1.80
CA GLN A 98 12.46 -6.94 -1.33
C GLN A 98 12.57 -7.29 0.15
N PHE A 99 11.67 -6.77 0.98
CA PHE A 99 11.69 -7.03 2.42
C PHE A 99 11.53 -8.52 2.72
N ARG A 100 10.72 -9.24 1.96
CA ARG A 100 10.57 -10.69 2.08
C ARG A 100 11.84 -11.46 1.72
N GLU A 101 12.67 -10.95 0.80
CA GLU A 101 13.98 -11.54 0.50
C GLU A 101 14.91 -11.45 1.71
N PHE A 102 14.91 -10.34 2.45
CA PHE A 102 15.65 -10.21 3.71
C PHE A 102 15.13 -11.13 4.80
N CYS A 103 13.81 -11.36 4.86
CA CYS A 103 13.21 -12.32 5.78
C CYS A 103 13.74 -13.75 5.52
N GLN A 104 13.84 -14.15 4.25
CA GLN A 104 14.40 -15.45 3.85
C GLN A 104 15.89 -15.58 4.20
N GLN A 105 16.63 -14.48 4.11
CA GLN A 105 18.04 -14.41 4.50
C GLN A 105 18.24 -14.28 6.02
N ARG A 106 17.15 -14.08 6.77
CA ARG A 106 17.16 -13.80 8.21
C ARG A 106 18.04 -12.59 8.58
N SER A 107 18.01 -11.56 7.73
CA SER A 107 18.74 -10.30 7.91
C SER A 107 17.86 -9.26 8.57
N ARG A 108 18.29 -8.70 9.71
CA ARG A 108 17.56 -7.61 10.38
C ARG A 108 17.76 -6.27 9.70
N ASP A 109 18.96 -6.04 9.17
CA ASP A 109 19.40 -4.72 8.70
C ASP A 109 19.25 -4.53 7.18
N GLY A 110 18.76 -5.56 6.48
CA GLY A 110 18.72 -5.61 5.02
C GLY A 110 19.99 -6.24 4.47
#